data_AF-A0A078JI43-F1
#
_entry.id   AF-A0A078JI43-F1
#
_cell.length_a   1.000
_cell.length_b   1.000
_cell.length_c   1.000
_cell.angle_alpha   90.00
_cell.angle_beta   90.00
_cell.angle_gamma   90.00
#
_symmetry.space_group_name_H-M   'P 1'
#
loop_
_entity.id
_entity.type
_entity.pdbx_description
1 polymer ?
#
loop_
_entity_poly.entity_id
_entity_poly.type
_entity_poly.pdbx_seq_one_letter_code
_entity_poly.pdbx_strand_id
1 'polypeptide(L)'
;MTHPDEECPCGGTIINEVSWDPKYPTDFDTLPGRKYFTCINFENDGFHFRQPWVFGVQEEVEMLRKRVDAMAAEIAELKYNLTRPNPTTP
;
A
#
# COMPACT_ATOMS: atom_id res chain seq x y z
N MET A 1 7.77 -4.36 -6.32
CA MET A 1 8.34 -3.34 -5.40
C MET A 1 8.35 -4.00 -4.05
N THR A 2 9.54 -4.34 -3.56
CA THR A 2 9.76 -4.82 -2.20
C THR A 2 9.70 -3.60 -1.29
N HIS A 3 8.75 -3.56 -0.35
CA HIS A 3 8.73 -2.50 0.66
C HIS A 3 10.01 -2.58 1.51
N PRO A 4 10.59 -1.46 1.94
CA PRO A 4 11.77 -1.45 2.82
C PRO A 4 11.51 -2.02 4.24
N ASP A 5 10.30 -2.51 4.54
CA ASP A 5 9.77 -2.79 5.89
C ASP A 5 9.31 -4.25 6.11
N GLU A 6 9.92 -5.24 5.46
CA GLU A 6 9.56 -6.65 5.72
C GLU A 6 10.07 -7.16 7.08
N GLU A 7 11.07 -6.49 7.67
CA GLU A 7 11.68 -6.84 8.95
C GLU A 7 11.85 -5.61 9.86
N CYS A 8 11.44 -5.75 11.11
CA CYS A 8 11.71 -4.78 12.16
C CYS A 8 13.23 -4.71 12.45
N PRO A 9 13.78 -3.56 12.91
CA PRO A 9 15.18 -3.49 13.35
C PRO A 9 15.60 -4.54 14.40
N CYS A 10 14.64 -5.14 15.12
CA CYS A 10 14.90 -6.24 16.04
C CYS A 10 15.05 -7.63 15.36
N GLY A 11 14.93 -7.71 14.03
CA GLY A 11 14.89 -8.96 13.25
C GLY A 11 13.54 -9.67 13.25
N GLY A 12 12.52 -9.10 13.90
CA GLY A 12 11.17 -9.66 13.91
C GLY A 12 10.40 -9.32 12.63
N THR A 13 9.65 -10.29 12.11
CA THR A 13 8.79 -10.10 10.93
C THR A 13 7.69 -9.08 11.20
N ILE A 14 7.39 -8.24 10.20
CA ILE A 14 6.23 -7.36 10.22
C ILE A 14 4.98 -8.15 9.79
N ILE A 15 3.96 -8.15 10.65
CA ILE A 15 2.69 -8.82 10.45
C ILE A 15 1.54 -7.83 10.30
N ASN A 16 0.46 -8.33 9.71
CA ASN A 16 -0.80 -7.62 9.56
C ASN A 16 -1.68 -7.82 10.80
N GLU A 17 -1.74 -6.81 11.65
CA GLU A 17 -2.55 -6.82 12.87
C GLU A 17 -3.87 -6.08 12.67
N VAL A 18 -4.96 -6.65 13.20
CA VAL A 18 -6.20 -5.92 13.45
C VAL A 18 -6.28 -5.69 14.95
N SER A 19 -6.45 -4.45 15.39
CA SER A 19 -6.67 -4.14 16.80
C SER A 19 -8.02 -4.70 17.23
N TRP A 20 -8.05 -5.63 18.19
CA TRP A 20 -9.29 -6.25 18.67
C TRP A 20 -9.87 -5.49 19.85
N ASP A 21 -9.01 -5.13 20.80
CA ASP A 21 -9.35 -4.36 21.99
C ASP A 21 -8.38 -3.19 22.14
N PRO A 22 -8.76 -2.10 22.84
CA PRO A 22 -7.80 -1.07 23.23
C PRO A 22 -6.72 -1.70 24.11
N LYS A 23 -5.56 -2.01 23.52
CA LYS A 23 -4.42 -2.61 24.25
C LYS A 23 -3.98 -1.70 25.39
N TYR A 24 -4.16 -0.38 25.24
CA TYR A 24 -3.97 0.59 26.32
C TYR A 24 -5.18 1.54 26.41
N PRO A 25 -5.75 1.78 27.60
CA PRO A 25 -6.99 2.56 27.78
C PRO A 25 -6.96 3.99 27.24
N THR A 26 -5.78 4.58 27.11
CA THR A 26 -5.57 5.96 26.65
C THR A 26 -4.97 6.04 25.24
N ASP A 27 -4.72 4.89 24.61
CA ASP A 27 -4.02 4.85 23.32
C ASP A 27 -5.03 4.85 22.17
N PHE A 28 -5.16 6.01 21.54
CA PHE A 28 -5.99 6.21 20.36
C PHE A 28 -5.57 5.30 19.20
N ASP A 29 -4.31 4.87 19.16
CA ASP A 29 -3.77 3.92 18.18
C ASP A 29 -4.11 2.46 18.49
N THR A 30 -4.98 2.20 19.47
CA THR A 30 -5.48 0.85 19.78
C THR A 30 -6.99 0.70 19.59
N LEU A 31 -7.66 1.69 18.98
CA LEU A 31 -9.09 1.60 18.73
C LEU A 31 -9.46 0.30 17.97
N PRO A 32 -10.49 -0.44 18.42
CA PRO A 32 -10.91 -1.68 17.78
C PRO A 32 -11.19 -1.53 16.28
N GLY A 33 -10.83 -2.55 15.50
CA GLY A 33 -11.02 -2.64 14.05
C GLY A 33 -9.99 -1.88 13.21
N ARG A 34 -9.08 -1.11 13.82
CA ARG A 34 -7.97 -0.47 13.10
C ARG A 34 -6.93 -1.51 12.67
N LYS A 35 -6.30 -1.29 11.53
CA LYS A 35 -5.30 -2.21 10.97
C LYS A 35 -3.90 -1.60 11.03
N TYR A 36 -2.93 -2.42 11.37
CA TYR A 36 -1.53 -2.03 11.57
C TYR A 36 -0.59 -3.02 10.89
N PHE A 37 0.53 -2.50 10.44
CA PHE A 37 1.74 -3.27 10.20
C PHE A 37 2.52 -3.27 11.50
N THR A 38 2.68 -4.43 12.13
CA THR A 38 3.23 -4.53 13.49
C THR A 38 4.33 -5.58 13.53
N CYS A 39 5.43 -5.31 14.21
CA CYS A 39 6.42 -6.35 14.49
C CYS A 39 5.82 -7.46 15.37
N ILE A 40 6.12 -8.72 15.06
CA ILE A 40 5.69 -9.86 15.88
C ILE A 40 6.09 -9.74 17.37
N ASN A 41 7.18 -9.02 17.66
CA ASN A 41 7.69 -8.78 19.02
C ASN A 41 7.22 -7.44 19.62
N PHE A 42 6.14 -6.82 19.11
CA PHE A 42 5.73 -5.48 19.53
C PHE A 42 5.22 -5.43 20.98
N GLU A 43 5.94 -4.68 21.84
CA GLU A 43 5.62 -4.49 23.26
C GLU A 43 5.24 -3.04 23.64
N ASN A 44 5.05 -2.14 22.66
CA ASN A 44 4.83 -0.70 22.89
C ASN A 44 5.96 -0.03 23.70
N ASP A 45 7.19 -0.45 23.40
CA ASP A 45 8.44 0.02 24.02
C ASP A 45 9.06 1.21 23.27
N GLY A 46 8.43 1.66 22.18
CA GLY A 46 8.96 2.68 21.27
C GLY A 46 10.13 2.19 20.39
N PHE A 47 10.51 0.92 20.49
CA PHE A 47 11.60 0.32 19.72
C PHE A 47 11.07 -0.53 18.56
N HIS A 48 9.94 -1.21 18.76
CA HIS A 48 9.34 -2.06 17.75
C HIS A 48 8.44 -1.29 16.78
N PHE A 49 8.52 -1.68 15.51
CA PHE A 49 7.69 -1.11 14.45
C PHE A 49 6.20 -1.40 14.68
N ARG A 50 5.38 -0.35 14.61
CA ARG A 50 3.91 -0.42 14.49
C ARG A 50 3.42 0.80 13.71
N GLN A 51 2.89 0.60 12.51
CA GLN A 51 2.39 1.68 11.67
C GLN A 51 0.94 1.43 11.23
N PRO A 52 0.05 2.43 11.30
CA PRO A 52 -1.30 2.31 10.75
C PRO A 52 -1.28 1.98 9.25
N TRP A 53 -2.11 1.02 8.82
CA TRP A 53 -2.25 0.63 7.41
C TRP A 53 -2.62 1.79 6.49
N VAL A 54 -3.38 2.78 6.98
CA VAL A 54 -3.91 3.88 6.15
C VAL A 54 -2.81 4.60 5.39
N PHE A 55 -1.62 4.75 5.97
CA PHE A 55 -0.49 5.39 5.33
C PHE A 55 0.06 4.54 4.17
N GLY A 56 0.38 3.26 4.43
CA GLY A 56 0.89 2.37 3.39
C GLY A 56 -0.12 2.09 2.27
N VAL A 57 -1.41 1.93 2.62
CA VAL A 57 -2.48 1.70 1.63
C VAL A 57 -2.68 2.93 0.74
N GLN A 58 -2.59 4.15 1.29
CA GLN A 58 -2.75 5.35 0.48
C GLN A 58 -1.66 5.46 -0.60
N GLU A 59 -0.40 5.29 -0.22
CA GLU A 59 0.73 5.34 -1.17
C GLU A 59 0.60 4.28 -2.26
N GLU A 60 0.28 3.04 -1.89
CA GLU A 60 0.09 1.94 -2.83
C GLU A 60 -1.08 2.19 -3.78
N VAL A 61 -2.20 2.74 -3.29
CA VAL A 61 -3.36 3.09 -4.13
C VAL A 61 -3.02 4.22 -5.10
N GLU A 62 -2.28 5.23 -4.67
CA GLU A 62 -1.83 6.33 -5.55
C GLU A 62 -0.89 5.82 -6.65
N MET A 63 0.04 4.92 -6.30
CA MET A 63 0.94 4.30 -7.26
C MET A 63 0.21 3.38 -8.24
N LEU A 64 -0.75 2.59 -7.74
CA LEU A 64 -1.58 1.74 -8.57
C LEU A 64 -2.41 2.60 -9.54
N ARG A 65 -2.96 3.72 -9.07
CA ARG A 65 -3.73 4.63 -9.91
C ARG A 65 -2.90 5.18 -11.06
N LYS A 66 -1.68 5.68 -10.78
CA LYS A 66 -0.75 6.17 -11.81
C LYS A 66 -0.45 5.11 -12.87
N ARG A 67 -0.22 3.86 -12.44
CA ARG A 67 0.05 2.73 -13.36
C ARG A 67 -1.16 2.40 -14.23
N VAL A 68 -2.36 2.40 -13.66
CA VAL A 68 -3.62 2.19 -14.41
C VAL A 68 -3.84 3.30 -15.43
N ASP A 69 -3.65 4.55 -15.05
CA ASP A 69 -3.81 5.70 -15.95
C ASP A 69 -2.80 5.64 -17.11
N ALA A 70 -1.55 5.25 -16.86
CA ALA A 70 -0.53 5.04 -17.89
C ALA A 70 -0.91 3.92 -18.87
N MET A 71 -1.36 2.76 -18.36
CA MET A 71 -1.84 1.66 -19.20
C MET A 71 -3.06 2.07 -20.03
N ALA A 72 -3.98 2.86 -19.47
CA ALA A 72 -5.14 3.35 -20.20
C ALA A 72 -4.74 4.27 -21.36
N ALA A 73 -3.73 5.13 -21.17
CA ALA A 73 -3.19 5.98 -22.22
C ALA A 73 -2.54 5.17 -23.34
N GLU A 74 -1.72 4.17 -23.00
CA GLU A 74 -1.09 3.27 -23.97
C GLU A 74 -2.14 2.49 -24.78
N ILE A 75 -3.18 1.96 -24.13
CA ILE A 75 -4.29 1.28 -24.81
C ILE A 75 -5.01 2.24 -25.77
N ALA A 76 -5.20 3.50 -25.39
CA ALA A 76 -5.84 4.49 -26.25
C ALA A 76 -5.00 4.79 -27.50
N GLU A 77 -3.68 4.92 -27.34
CA GLU A 77 -2.75 5.13 -28.45
C GLU A 77 -2.70 3.93 -29.40
N LEU A 78 -2.59 2.72 -28.85
CA LEU A 78 -2.61 1.49 -29.66
C LEU A 78 -3.93 1.36 -30.44
N LYS A 79 -5.07 1.66 -29.82
CA LYS A 79 -6.38 1.68 -30.49
C LYS A 79 -6.43 2.72 -31.61
N TYR A 80 -5.88 3.91 -31.38
CA TYR A 80 -5.80 4.94 -32.42
C TYR A 80 -4.96 4.48 -33.61
N ASN A 81 -3.80 3.88 -33.35
CA ASN A 81 -2.90 3.39 -34.40
C ASN A 81 -3.51 2.24 -35.21
N LEU A 82 -4.28 1.36 -34.57
CA LEU A 82 -4.98 0.26 -35.26
C LEU A 82 -6.17 0.72 -36.11
N THR A 83 -6.86 1.79 -35.68
CA THR A 83 -8.06 2.30 -36.35
C THR A 83 -7.78 3.46 -37.30
N ARG A 84 -6.55 4.00 -37.27
CA ARG A 84 -6.09 5.02 -38.21
C ARG A 84 -6.24 4.49 -39.65
N PRO A 85 -7.01 5.18 -40.51
CA PRO A 85 -7.01 4.85 -41.93
C PRO A 85 -5.64 5.15 -42.54
N ASN A 86 -5.16 4.25 -43.40
CA ASN A 86 -3.93 4.47 -44.15
C ASN A 86 -4.07 5.75 -45.01
N PRO A 87 -3.10 6.68 -44.97
CA PRO A 87 -3.05 7.73 -45.95
C PRO A 87 -2.79 7.09 -47.32
N THR A 88 -3.69 7.38 -48.26
CA THR A 88 -3.72 7.00 -49.69
C THR A 88 -4.10 5.56 -50.08
N THR A 89 -5.30 5.43 -50.63
CA THR A 89 -5.46 4.93 -52.00
C THR A 89 -5.97 6.10 -52.86
N PRO A 90 -5.34 6.44 -54.00
CA PRO A 90 -5.88 7.39 -54.98
C PRO A 90 -7.24 6.95 -55.54
#